data_AF-E2ABV7-F1
#
_entry.id   AF-E2ABV7-F1
#
_cell.length_a   1.000
_cell.length_b   1.000
_cell.length_c   1.000
_cell.angle_alpha   90.00
_cell.angle_beta   90.00
_cell.angle_gamma   90.00
#
_symmetry.space_group_name_H-M   'P 1'
#
loop_
_entity.id
_entity.type
_entity.pdbx_description
1 polymer ?
#
loop_
_entity_poly.entity_id
_entity_poly.type
_entity_poly.pdbx_seq_one_letter_code
_entity_poly.pdbx_strand_id
1 'polypeptide(L)'
;MDQIIDIDDVEDEMHSSKNTTVSCVNSNSICYVAITIATLAFLGAIVFVCRDYIKVLLYWIEHQNAWMIAIIFIGLFTVVSFPIVIGYLFLIIASGYLFGAVHGIAIVILSANLGIAIAHVTLGLLSTRLPIGALLQSDTARAILRVISGPQAFKIVLFARLTPIPFGLQNTIFAVSNIGGFHYHIASAIGLLPAQLINVYLGSSLRSMQDVLEDRSTAATGYIIFCMQILVGLSLMVYIVQKARKELQLTLFKADFTSMGNSPHYILDGLPDSKIILTNLIA
;
A
#
# COMPACT_ATOMS: atom_id res chain seq x y z
N MET A 1 -67.48 53.65 23.54
CA MET A 1 -67.67 52.33 24.16
C MET A 1 -67.60 51.34 23.02
N ASP A 2 -66.90 50.23 23.24
CA ASP A 2 -66.50 49.18 22.29
C ASP A 2 -65.08 49.35 21.70
N GLN A 3 -64.11 48.91 22.51
CA GLN A 3 -62.81 48.42 22.07
C GLN A 3 -63.02 47.13 21.27
N ILE A 4 -62.73 47.17 19.98
CA ILE A 4 -62.50 45.98 19.16
C ILE A 4 -60.99 45.84 19.06
N ILE A 5 -60.49 44.74 19.62
CA ILE A 5 -59.08 44.33 19.59
C ILE A 5 -58.68 44.15 18.12
N ASP A 6 -57.63 44.87 17.73
CA ASP A 6 -57.10 44.87 16.37
C ASP A 6 -56.50 43.50 16.04
N ILE A 7 -56.83 42.99 14.85
CA ILE A 7 -56.37 41.69 14.34
C ILE A 7 -55.03 41.93 13.65
N ASP A 8 -54.05 42.47 14.39
CA ASP A 8 -52.69 42.73 13.90
C ASP A 8 -51.61 42.08 14.80
N ASP A 9 -51.98 41.44 15.92
CA ASP A 9 -51.02 40.87 16.89
C ASP A 9 -50.85 39.33 16.81
N VAL A 10 -51.32 38.67 15.74
CA VAL A 10 -51.22 37.20 15.57
C VAL A 10 -50.48 36.76 14.29
N GLU A 11 -50.16 37.67 13.37
CA GLU A 11 -49.41 37.33 12.14
C GLU A 11 -47.90 37.59 12.20
N ASP A 12 -47.39 38.25 13.26
CA ASP A 12 -45.94 38.51 13.38
C ASP A 12 -45.13 37.36 14.03
N GLU A 13 -45.77 36.29 14.50
CA GLU A 13 -45.06 35.07 14.95
C GLU A 13 -44.89 34.00 13.86
N MET A 14 -45.48 34.17 12.68
CA MET A 14 -45.44 33.17 11.60
C MET A 14 -44.62 33.58 10.37
N HIS A 15 -43.64 34.46 10.53
CA HIS A 15 -42.50 34.57 9.60
C HIS A 15 -41.14 34.29 10.25
N SER A 16 -41.15 33.60 11.40
CA SER A 16 -39.99 32.91 11.99
C SER A 16 -39.72 31.56 11.29
N SER A 17 -39.52 31.55 9.97
CA SER A 17 -38.94 30.39 9.28
C SER A 17 -38.70 30.68 7.81
N LYS A 18 -37.53 31.24 7.48
CA LYS A 18 -36.78 30.90 6.25
C LYS A 18 -35.46 31.67 6.19
N ASN A 19 -34.40 30.87 6.13
CA ASN A 19 -33.11 31.19 5.52
C ASN A 19 -32.05 31.94 6.36
N THR A 20 -31.82 31.47 7.59
CA THR A 20 -30.46 31.48 8.16
C THR A 20 -29.99 30.06 8.44
N THR A 21 -29.85 29.27 7.37
CA THR A 21 -28.97 28.10 7.35
C THR A 21 -27.77 28.43 6.48
N VAL A 22 -26.98 29.44 6.88
CA VAL A 22 -25.57 29.46 6.51
C VAL A 22 -24.93 28.40 7.40
N SER A 23 -24.89 27.19 6.83
CA SER A 23 -24.23 26.02 7.39
C SER A 23 -22.86 26.43 7.92
N CYS A 24 -22.71 26.37 9.24
CA CYS A 24 -21.44 26.28 9.91
C CYS A 24 -20.78 24.96 9.49
N VAL A 25 -20.24 24.95 8.27
CA VAL A 25 -19.28 23.94 7.83
C VAL A 25 -18.12 24.05 8.80
N ASN A 26 -17.99 23.03 9.65
CA ASN A 26 -17.01 22.91 10.71
C ASN A 26 -15.62 23.39 10.22
N SER A 27 -15.04 24.42 10.85
CA SER A 27 -13.76 25.03 10.43
C SER A 27 -12.64 23.99 10.26
N ASN A 28 -12.74 22.87 10.98
CA ASN A 28 -11.82 21.73 10.89
C ASN A 28 -11.94 20.99 9.54
N SER A 29 -13.16 20.82 9.00
CA SER A 29 -13.40 20.14 7.71
C SER A 29 -12.87 20.95 6.53
N ILE A 30 -12.98 22.28 6.57
CA ILE A 30 -12.42 23.16 5.54
C ILE A 30 -10.88 23.12 5.58
N CYS A 31 -10.30 23.09 6.78
CA CYS A 31 -8.84 22.94 6.97
C CYS A 31 -8.35 21.59 6.42
N TYR A 32 -9.05 20.48 6.69
CA TYR A 32 -8.69 19.17 6.12
C TYR A 32 -8.78 19.17 4.59
N VAL A 33 -9.85 19.74 4.02
CA VAL A 33 -9.99 19.82 2.56
C VAL A 33 -8.86 20.68 1.96
N ALA A 34 -8.55 21.83 2.54
CA ALA A 34 -7.46 22.69 2.08
C ALA A 34 -6.09 21.98 2.16
N ILE A 35 -5.81 21.27 3.26
CA ILE A 35 -4.58 20.47 3.41
C ILE A 35 -4.53 19.35 2.37
N THR A 36 -5.63 18.65 2.12
CA THR A 36 -5.67 17.58 1.10
C THR A 36 -5.44 18.12 -0.31
N ILE A 37 -6.02 19.28 -0.64
CA ILE A 37 -5.80 19.94 -1.95
C ILE A 37 -4.35 20.41 -2.07
N ALA A 38 -3.80 21.04 -1.02
CA ALA A 38 -2.42 21.52 -1.01
C ALA A 38 -1.41 20.38 -1.15
N THR A 39 -1.64 19.25 -0.45
CA THR A 39 -0.79 18.06 -0.56
C THR A 39 -0.89 17.40 -1.94
N LEU A 40 -2.10 17.30 -2.52
CA LEU A 40 -2.28 16.82 -3.89
C LEU A 40 -1.60 17.73 -4.92
N ALA A 41 -1.72 19.06 -4.76
CA ALA A 41 -1.08 20.03 -5.63
C ALA A 41 0.44 19.97 -5.53
N PHE A 42 0.99 19.85 -4.32
CA PHE A 42 2.42 19.68 -4.09
C PHE A 42 2.95 18.39 -4.71
N LEU A 43 2.23 17.28 -4.51
CA LEU A 43 2.57 16.00 -5.14
C LEU A 43 2.51 16.10 -6.67
N GLY A 44 1.48 16.76 -7.21
CA GLY A 44 1.34 17.03 -8.64
C GLY A 44 2.50 17.87 -9.20
N ALA A 45 2.93 18.90 -8.48
CA ALA A 45 4.07 19.74 -8.85
C ALA A 45 5.38 18.95 -8.84
N ILE A 46 5.62 18.10 -7.84
CA ILE A 46 6.77 17.20 -7.81
C ILE A 46 6.77 16.28 -9.02
N VAL A 47 5.63 15.62 -9.31
CA VAL A 47 5.50 14.73 -10.47
C VAL A 47 5.74 15.49 -11.77
N PHE A 48 5.23 16.71 -11.88
CA PHE A 48 5.42 17.56 -13.05
C PHE A 48 6.89 17.91 -13.29
N VAL A 49 7.62 18.32 -12.24
CA VAL A 49 9.07 18.62 -12.34
C VAL A 49 9.87 17.35 -12.62
N CYS A 50 9.57 16.24 -11.95
CA CYS A 50 10.29 14.98 -12.12
C CYS A 50 10.01 14.30 -13.47
N ARG A 51 8.92 14.65 -14.16
CA ARG A 51 8.50 14.02 -15.43
C ARG A 51 9.64 14.01 -16.45
N ASP A 52 10.29 15.14 -16.67
CA ASP A 52 11.27 15.26 -17.73
C ASP A 52 12.57 14.52 -17.36
N TYR A 53 12.96 14.54 -16.08
CA TYR A 53 14.06 13.71 -15.57
C TYR A 53 13.79 12.22 -15.73
N ILE A 54 12.57 11.76 -15.42
CA ILE A 54 12.17 10.36 -15.58
C ILE A 54 12.24 9.96 -17.06
N LYS A 55 11.77 10.81 -17.97
CA LYS A 55 11.82 10.54 -19.42
C LYS A 55 13.25 10.43 -19.93
N VAL A 56 14.11 11.39 -19.57
CA VAL A 56 15.53 11.39 -19.97
C VAL A 56 16.23 10.14 -19.41
N LEU A 57 15.96 9.80 -18.15
CA LEU A 57 16.51 8.61 -17.50
C LEU A 57 16.05 7.32 -18.21
N LEU A 58 14.74 7.16 -18.47
CA LEU A 58 14.20 6.00 -19.17
C LEU A 58 14.79 5.86 -20.58
N TYR A 59 14.85 6.96 -21.33
CA TYR A 59 15.44 6.97 -22.66
C TYR A 59 16.92 6.57 -22.64
N TRP A 60 17.67 7.08 -21.66
CA TRP A 60 19.08 6.72 -21.49
C TRP A 60 19.26 5.25 -21.14
N ILE A 61 18.39 4.68 -20.29
CA ILE A 61 18.41 3.26 -19.91
C ILE A 61 18.06 2.38 -21.12
N GLU A 62 17.07 2.77 -21.93
CA GLU A 62 16.61 2.01 -23.12
C GLU A 62 17.73 1.79 -24.14
N HIS A 63 18.68 2.73 -24.23
CA HIS A 63 19.82 2.66 -25.17
C HIS A 63 21.05 1.92 -24.60
N GLN A 64 20.97 1.36 -23.40
CA GLN A 64 22.08 0.59 -22.81
C GLN A 64 22.04 -0.88 -23.23
N ASN A 65 23.17 -1.56 -23.06
CA ASN A 65 23.25 -3.01 -23.20
C ASN A 65 22.35 -3.72 -22.17
N ALA A 66 21.75 -4.84 -22.54
CA ALA A 66 20.84 -5.62 -21.68
C ALA A 66 21.43 -5.96 -20.29
N TRP A 67 22.73 -6.25 -20.22
CA TRP A 67 23.43 -6.51 -18.95
C TRP A 67 23.55 -5.27 -18.07
N MET A 68 23.83 -4.09 -18.65
CA MET A 68 23.88 -2.84 -17.90
C MET A 68 22.49 -2.47 -17.37
N ILE A 69 21.45 -2.65 -18.19
CA ILE A 69 20.06 -2.45 -17.77
C ILE A 69 19.73 -3.29 -16.55
N ALA A 70 20.06 -4.59 -16.57
CA ALA A 70 19.81 -5.48 -15.45
C ALA A 70 20.52 -5.00 -14.16
N ILE A 71 21.78 -4.58 -14.26
CA ILE A 71 22.55 -4.06 -13.12
C ILE A 71 21.91 -2.77 -12.57
N ILE A 72 21.51 -1.84 -13.44
CA ILE A 72 20.85 -0.59 -13.06
C ILE A 72 19.54 -0.88 -12.32
N PHE A 73 18.71 -1.76 -12.86
CA PHE A 73 17.45 -2.14 -12.22
C PHE A 73 17.66 -2.87 -10.90
N ILE A 74 18.65 -3.77 -10.79
CA ILE A 74 19.03 -4.39 -9.52
C ILE A 74 19.41 -3.30 -8.50
N GLY A 75 20.25 -2.34 -8.89
CA GLY A 75 20.66 -1.22 -8.04
C GLY A 75 19.48 -0.37 -7.57
N LEU A 76 18.62 0.04 -8.49
CA LEU A 76 17.40 0.81 -8.20
C LEU A 76 16.45 0.05 -7.26
N PHE A 77 16.17 -1.22 -7.55
CA PHE A 77 15.34 -2.07 -6.69
C PHE A 77 15.97 -2.28 -5.31
N THR A 78 17.30 -2.34 -5.21
CA THR A 78 18.02 -2.39 -3.93
C THR A 78 17.83 -1.09 -3.14
N VAL A 79 17.97 0.07 -3.79
CA VAL A 79 17.81 1.37 -3.13
C VAL A 79 16.38 1.55 -2.59
N VAL A 80 15.35 1.24 -3.39
CA VAL A 80 13.94 1.31 -2.93
C VAL A 80 13.57 0.23 -1.91
N SER A 81 14.40 -0.80 -1.74
CA SER A 81 14.19 -1.83 -0.71
C SER A 81 14.46 -1.32 0.70
N PHE A 82 15.15 -0.19 0.85
CA PHE A 82 15.37 0.47 2.13
C PHE A 82 14.16 1.33 2.55
N PRO A 83 13.86 1.44 3.85
CA PRO A 83 12.64 2.10 4.35
C PRO A 83 12.53 3.60 4.05
N ILE A 84 13.66 4.26 3.76
CA ILE A 84 13.72 5.71 3.52
C ILE A 84 13.21 6.07 2.11
N VAL A 85 13.28 5.13 1.16
CA VAL A 85 13.09 5.44 -0.25
C VAL A 85 11.72 5.00 -0.73
N ILE A 86 10.98 5.95 -1.31
CA ILE A 86 9.71 5.69 -1.99
C ILE A 86 10.00 5.61 -3.49
N GLY A 87 9.61 4.52 -4.15
CA GLY A 87 9.95 4.33 -5.56
C GLY A 87 9.59 2.97 -6.17
N TYR A 88 9.29 1.97 -5.35
CA TYR A 88 9.03 0.60 -5.81
C TYR A 88 7.95 0.52 -6.90
N LEU A 89 6.80 1.17 -6.70
CA LEU A 89 5.72 1.18 -7.68
C LEU A 89 6.14 1.79 -9.03
N PHE A 90 6.88 2.90 -8.99
CA PHE A 90 7.39 3.55 -10.19
C PHE A 90 8.33 2.66 -10.98
N LEU A 91 9.22 1.92 -10.31
CA LEU A 91 10.14 0.98 -10.98
C LEU A 91 9.42 -0.20 -11.64
N ILE A 92 8.35 -0.71 -11.01
CA ILE A 92 7.55 -1.80 -11.59
C ILE A 92 6.85 -1.33 -12.88
N ILE A 93 6.19 -0.17 -12.82
CA ILE A 93 5.50 0.42 -13.98
C ILE A 93 6.52 0.77 -15.07
N ALA A 94 7.65 1.39 -14.71
CA ALA A 94 8.72 1.73 -15.64
C ALA A 94 9.31 0.51 -16.33
N SER A 95 9.49 -0.61 -15.62
CA SER A 95 9.97 -1.86 -16.22
C SER A 95 8.98 -2.40 -17.26
N GLY A 96 7.68 -2.37 -16.98
CA GLY A 96 6.67 -2.74 -17.95
C GLY A 96 6.60 -1.79 -19.16
N TYR A 97 6.79 -0.50 -18.92
CA TYR A 97 6.85 0.50 -19.99
C TYR A 97 8.05 0.31 -20.92
N LEU A 98 9.22 -0.04 -20.37
CA LEU A 98 10.48 -0.12 -21.14
C LEU A 98 10.69 -1.49 -21.82
N PHE A 99 10.27 -2.59 -21.18
CA PHE A 99 10.55 -3.96 -21.66
C PHE A 99 9.29 -4.75 -22.06
N GLY A 100 8.11 -4.13 -21.93
CA GLY A 100 6.83 -4.81 -22.12
C GLY A 100 6.49 -5.76 -20.96
N ALA A 101 5.35 -6.46 -21.10
CA ALA A 101 4.80 -7.25 -20.00
C ALA A 101 5.72 -8.41 -19.58
N VAL A 102 6.11 -9.27 -20.53
CA VAL A 102 6.81 -10.54 -20.23
C VAL A 102 8.23 -10.30 -19.70
N HIS A 103 9.05 -9.52 -20.44
CA HIS A 103 10.43 -9.24 -20.03
C HIS A 103 10.48 -8.30 -18.82
N GLY A 104 9.54 -7.35 -18.71
CA GLY A 104 9.41 -6.48 -17.54
C GLY A 104 9.15 -7.28 -16.27
N ILE A 105 8.25 -8.27 -16.29
CA ILE A 105 8.01 -9.16 -15.14
C ILE A 105 9.29 -9.91 -14.76
N ALA A 106 10.02 -10.48 -15.73
CA ALA A 106 11.24 -11.22 -15.46
C ALA A 106 12.32 -10.35 -14.78
N ILE A 107 12.53 -9.13 -15.28
CA ILE A 107 13.46 -8.16 -14.71
C ILE A 107 13.00 -7.75 -13.30
N VAL A 108 11.73 -7.41 -13.12
CA VAL A 108 11.19 -7.01 -11.81
C VAL A 108 11.33 -8.12 -10.78
N ILE A 109 11.02 -9.38 -11.12
CA ILE A 109 11.17 -10.51 -10.20
C ILE A 109 12.65 -10.66 -9.82
N LEU A 110 13.56 -10.67 -10.79
CA LEU A 110 14.98 -10.86 -10.53
C LEU A 110 15.56 -9.71 -9.69
N SER A 111 15.36 -8.47 -10.12
CA SER A 111 15.88 -7.28 -9.46
C SER A 111 15.26 -7.05 -8.10
N ALA A 112 13.94 -7.25 -7.93
CA ALA A 112 13.30 -7.09 -6.63
C ALA A 112 13.76 -8.18 -5.65
N ASN A 113 13.86 -9.45 -6.07
CA ASN A 113 14.33 -10.50 -5.16
C ASN A 113 15.78 -10.28 -4.72
N LEU A 114 16.66 -9.87 -5.64
CA LEU A 114 18.05 -9.59 -5.31
C LEU A 114 18.18 -8.34 -4.44
N GLY A 115 17.41 -7.28 -4.73
CA GLY A 115 17.35 -6.09 -3.89
C GLY A 115 16.83 -6.37 -2.47
N ILE A 116 15.81 -7.22 -2.35
CA ILE A 116 15.31 -7.70 -1.07
C ILE A 116 16.37 -8.50 -0.33
N ALA A 117 17.13 -9.37 -1.00
CA ALA A 117 18.22 -10.13 -0.40
C ALA A 117 19.33 -9.24 0.14
N ILE A 118 19.80 -8.28 -0.66
CA ILE A 118 20.82 -7.33 -0.24
C ILE A 118 20.31 -6.51 0.95
N ALA A 119 19.11 -5.91 0.84
CA ALA A 119 18.54 -5.11 1.91
C ALA A 119 18.31 -5.92 3.19
N HIS A 120 17.87 -7.17 3.10
CA HIS A 120 17.66 -8.04 4.25
C HIS A 120 18.97 -8.32 5.00
N VAL A 121 20.05 -8.65 4.29
CA VAL A 121 21.37 -8.87 4.88
C VAL A 121 21.93 -7.57 5.47
N THR A 122 21.89 -6.47 4.72
CA THR A 122 22.39 -5.17 5.18
C THR A 122 21.66 -4.70 6.43
N LEU A 123 20.32 -4.81 6.45
CA LEU A 123 19.53 -4.33 7.56
C LEU A 123 19.56 -5.27 8.76
N GLY A 124 19.69 -6.58 8.53
CA GLY A 124 19.94 -7.55 9.60
C GLY A 124 21.27 -7.25 10.31
N LEU A 125 22.34 -7.00 9.55
CA LEU A 125 23.63 -6.57 10.11
C LEU A 125 23.52 -5.23 10.84
N LEU A 126 22.85 -4.25 10.23
CA LEU A 126 22.69 -2.92 10.81
C LEU A 126 21.84 -2.95 12.09
N SER A 127 20.85 -3.84 12.18
CA SER A 127 20.03 -4.02 13.38
C SER A 127 20.82 -4.50 14.59
N THR A 128 22.01 -5.11 14.40
CA THR A 128 22.90 -5.47 15.52
C THR A 128 23.73 -4.30 16.01
N ARG A 129 23.93 -3.25 15.19
CA ARG A 129 24.79 -2.10 15.50
C ARG A 129 24.03 -0.82 15.79
N LEU A 130 22.87 -0.62 15.18
CA LEU A 130 21.98 0.49 15.45
C LEU A 130 20.88 0.06 16.42
N PRO A 131 20.39 0.98 17.27
CA PRO A 131 19.27 0.73 18.17
C PRO A 131 17.92 0.67 17.43
N ILE A 132 17.87 0.09 16.22
CA ILE A 132 16.60 -0.22 15.53
C ILE A 132 15.78 -1.19 16.39
N GLY A 133 16.46 -2.13 17.08
CA GLY A 133 15.84 -2.96 18.10
C GLY A 133 15.34 -2.17 19.33
N ALA A 134 15.85 -0.96 19.59
CA ALA A 134 15.35 -0.10 20.65
C ALA A 134 13.99 0.51 20.32
N LEU A 135 13.72 0.80 19.04
CA LEU A 135 12.41 1.26 18.55
C LEU A 135 11.33 0.17 18.63
N LEU A 136 11.72 -1.10 18.80
CA LEU A 136 10.84 -2.25 18.98
C LEU A 136 10.88 -2.81 20.41
N GLN A 137 11.24 -1.99 21.41
CA GLN A 137 11.22 -2.39 22.81
C GLN A 137 9.83 -2.60 23.40
N SER A 138 8.75 -2.21 22.70
CA SER A 138 7.41 -2.51 23.18
C SER A 138 7.17 -4.02 23.18
N ASP A 139 6.53 -4.51 24.25
CA ASP A 139 6.19 -5.92 24.38
C ASP A 139 5.32 -6.40 23.20
N THR A 140 4.46 -5.52 22.69
CA THR A 140 3.65 -5.74 21.49
C THR A 140 4.51 -5.97 20.24
N ALA A 141 5.53 -5.15 20.01
CA ALA A 141 6.42 -5.32 18.85
C ALA A 141 7.18 -6.63 18.93
N ARG A 142 7.68 -7.00 20.11
CA ARG A 142 8.39 -8.27 20.33
C ARG A 142 7.49 -9.49 20.13
N ALA A 143 6.23 -9.43 20.59
CA ALA A 143 5.25 -10.47 20.37
C ALA A 143 4.97 -10.67 18.87
N ILE A 144 4.78 -9.57 18.13
CA ILE A 144 4.56 -9.59 16.68
C ILE A 144 5.77 -10.19 15.96
N LEU A 145 6.99 -9.76 16.28
CA LEU A 145 8.21 -10.33 15.68
C LEU A 145 8.31 -11.84 15.93
N ARG A 146 8.05 -12.30 17.16
CA ARG A 146 8.10 -13.73 17.52
C ARG A 146 7.11 -14.55 16.72
N VAL A 147 5.90 -14.04 16.51
CA VAL A 147 4.87 -14.66 15.66
C VAL A 147 5.34 -14.75 14.21
N ILE A 148 5.94 -13.68 13.69
CA ILE A 148 6.47 -13.63 12.32
C ILE A 148 7.62 -14.64 12.11
N SER A 149 8.48 -14.85 13.11
CA SER A 149 9.57 -15.84 13.05
C SER A 149 9.12 -17.29 13.28
N GLY A 150 7.84 -17.51 13.57
CA GLY A 150 7.30 -18.81 13.94
C GLY A 150 7.14 -19.80 12.76
N PRO A 151 6.56 -20.98 13.00
CA PRO A 151 6.40 -22.03 11.97
C PRO A 151 5.51 -21.63 10.79
N GLN A 152 4.70 -20.57 10.93
CA GLN A 152 3.87 -20.02 9.84
C GLN A 152 4.51 -18.81 9.13
N ALA A 153 5.80 -18.53 9.38
CA ALA A 153 6.53 -17.39 8.82
C ALA A 153 6.34 -17.22 7.30
N PHE A 154 6.39 -18.31 6.55
CA PHE A 154 6.19 -18.32 5.10
C PHE A 154 4.84 -17.69 4.69
N LYS A 155 3.75 -18.12 5.33
CA LYS A 155 2.39 -17.61 5.02
C LYS A 155 2.22 -16.17 5.48
N ILE A 156 2.78 -15.83 6.64
CA ILE A 156 2.72 -14.47 7.17
C ILE A 156 3.40 -13.50 6.20
N VAL A 157 4.62 -13.82 5.75
CA VAL A 157 5.35 -13.00 4.76
C VAL A 157 4.57 -12.91 3.46
N LEU A 158 4.07 -14.04 2.93
CA LEU A 158 3.31 -14.10 1.68
C LEU A 158 2.11 -13.14 1.70
N PHE A 159 1.27 -13.22 2.73
CA PHE A 159 0.08 -12.38 2.82
C PHE A 159 0.39 -10.93 3.20
N ALA A 160 1.44 -10.70 4.00
CA ALA A 160 1.88 -9.35 4.32
C ALA A 160 2.34 -8.58 3.07
N ARG A 161 2.99 -9.23 2.10
CA ARG A 161 3.37 -8.60 0.82
C ARG A 161 2.17 -8.12 0.00
N LEU A 162 1.01 -8.74 0.18
CA LEU A 162 -0.23 -8.35 -0.46
C LEU A 162 -0.95 -7.22 0.28
N THR A 163 -0.44 -6.78 1.43
CA THR A 163 -0.97 -5.60 2.13
C THR A 163 -0.34 -4.32 1.59
N PRO A 164 -1.04 -3.17 1.66
CA PRO A 164 -0.54 -1.89 1.17
C PRO A 164 0.47 -1.24 2.13
N ILE A 165 1.30 -2.04 2.80
CA ILE A 165 2.39 -1.53 3.63
C ILE A 165 3.55 -1.10 2.70
N PRO A 166 4.19 0.06 2.92
CA PRO A 166 5.33 0.49 2.11
C PRO A 166 6.42 -0.57 2.02
N PHE A 167 6.92 -0.82 0.80
CA PHE A 167 7.82 -1.92 0.49
C PHE A 167 9.08 -1.95 1.37
N GLY A 168 9.75 -0.81 1.54
CA GLY A 168 10.95 -0.72 2.39
C GLY A 168 10.67 -0.91 3.88
N LEU A 169 9.48 -0.52 4.36
CA LEU A 169 9.07 -0.75 5.74
C LEU A 169 8.84 -2.23 6.01
N GLN A 170 8.17 -2.94 5.10
CA GLN A 170 8.00 -4.39 5.19
C GLN A 170 9.35 -5.11 5.24
N ASN A 171 10.28 -4.73 4.34
CA ASN A 171 11.63 -5.30 4.32
C ASN A 171 12.35 -5.11 5.66
N THR A 172 12.13 -3.95 6.30
CA THR A 172 12.71 -3.65 7.61
C THR A 172 12.17 -4.56 8.70
N ILE A 173 10.85 -4.69 8.77
CA ILE A 173 10.19 -5.55 9.76
C ILE A 173 10.69 -7.00 9.61
N PHE A 174 10.76 -7.52 8.39
CA PHE A 174 11.20 -8.90 8.15
C PHE A 174 12.70 -9.11 8.40
N ALA A 175 13.54 -8.12 8.13
CA ALA A 175 14.97 -8.17 8.45
C ALA A 175 15.21 -8.23 9.97
N VAL A 176 14.46 -7.46 10.75
CA VAL A 176 14.56 -7.47 12.22
C VAL A 176 13.92 -8.74 12.82
N SER A 177 12.96 -9.35 12.14
CA SER A 177 12.27 -10.59 12.58
C SER A 177 13.14 -11.86 12.49
N ASN A 178 14.39 -11.80 12.00
CA ASN A 178 15.29 -12.97 11.89
C ASN A 178 14.63 -14.23 11.28
N ILE A 179 13.89 -14.06 10.18
CA ILE A 179 13.25 -15.16 9.46
C ILE A 179 14.32 -15.88 8.62
N GLY A 180 14.22 -17.20 8.49
CA GLY A 180 15.11 -17.96 7.60
C GLY A 180 15.09 -17.42 6.17
N GLY A 181 16.25 -16.99 5.66
CA GLY A 181 16.37 -16.23 4.41
C GLY A 181 15.72 -16.92 3.20
N PHE A 182 15.88 -18.24 3.06
CA PHE A 182 15.31 -18.98 1.93
C PHE A 182 13.77 -18.92 1.88
N HIS A 183 13.10 -19.22 3.00
CA HIS A 183 11.64 -19.16 3.08
C HIS A 183 11.12 -17.74 2.91
N TYR A 184 11.85 -16.75 3.44
CA TYR A 184 11.52 -15.34 3.28
C TYR A 184 11.58 -14.89 1.81
N HIS A 185 12.64 -15.25 1.08
CA HIS A 185 12.81 -14.86 -0.33
C HIS A 185 11.75 -15.49 -1.22
N ILE A 186 11.48 -16.79 -1.06
CA ILE A 186 10.44 -17.45 -1.87
C ILE A 186 9.05 -16.91 -1.52
N ALA A 187 8.73 -16.73 -0.24
CA ALA A 187 7.45 -16.14 0.16
C ALA A 187 7.29 -14.72 -0.39
N SER A 188 8.37 -13.92 -0.35
CA SER A 188 8.35 -12.55 -0.88
C SER A 188 8.22 -12.53 -2.40
N ALA A 189 8.92 -13.42 -3.12
CA ALA A 189 8.79 -13.57 -4.56
C ALA A 189 7.33 -13.81 -4.92
N ILE A 190 6.73 -14.87 -4.37
CA ILE A 190 5.35 -15.28 -4.69
C ILE A 190 4.34 -14.22 -4.23
N GLY A 191 4.55 -13.62 -3.06
CA GLY A 191 3.61 -12.63 -2.49
C GLY A 191 3.59 -11.31 -3.24
N LEU A 192 4.69 -10.93 -3.90
CA LEU A 192 4.77 -9.72 -4.70
C LEU A 192 4.27 -9.93 -6.13
N LEU A 193 4.27 -11.17 -6.64
CA LEU A 193 3.91 -11.48 -8.03
C LEU A 193 2.59 -10.85 -8.49
N PRO A 194 1.46 -10.93 -7.74
CA PRO A 194 0.19 -10.40 -8.25
C PRO A 194 0.24 -8.89 -8.47
N ALA A 195 0.83 -8.16 -7.52
CA ALA A 195 1.00 -6.72 -7.62
C ALA A 195 1.98 -6.36 -8.74
N GLN A 196 3.09 -7.10 -8.87
CA GLN A 196 4.07 -6.90 -9.94
C GLN A 196 3.46 -7.12 -11.32
N LEU A 197 2.65 -8.18 -11.49
CA LEU A 197 1.99 -8.53 -12.74
C LEU A 197 1.06 -7.42 -13.21
N ILE A 198 0.15 -6.98 -12.34
CA ILE A 198 -0.84 -5.94 -12.66
C ILE A 198 -0.12 -4.62 -13.04
N ASN A 199 0.88 -4.23 -12.26
CA ASN A 199 1.56 -2.94 -12.47
C ASN A 199 2.53 -2.96 -13.67
N VAL A 200 3.21 -4.08 -13.95
CA VAL A 200 4.01 -4.24 -15.17
C VAL A 200 3.10 -4.24 -16.40
N TYR A 201 1.98 -4.96 -16.36
CA TYR A 201 1.02 -4.97 -17.46
C TYR A 201 0.47 -3.57 -17.73
N LEU A 202 0.14 -2.82 -16.66
CA LEU A 202 -0.29 -1.43 -16.78
C LEU A 202 0.79 -0.55 -17.41
N GLY A 203 2.05 -0.73 -17.01
CA GLY A 203 3.21 -0.06 -17.63
C GLY A 203 3.36 -0.35 -19.11
N SER A 204 3.22 -1.61 -19.53
CA SER A 204 3.29 -1.98 -20.94
C SER A 204 2.13 -1.42 -21.77
N SER A 205 0.93 -1.36 -21.16
CA SER A 205 -0.26 -0.80 -21.81
C SER A 205 -0.16 0.73 -21.95
N LEU A 206 0.51 1.40 -21.00
CA LEU A 206 0.82 2.83 -21.10
C LEU A 206 1.72 3.13 -22.31
N ARG A 207 2.70 2.26 -22.61
CA ARG A 207 3.57 2.44 -23.79
C ARG A 207 2.80 2.27 -25.08
N SER A 208 2.05 1.18 -25.22
CA SER A 208 1.26 0.93 -26.45
C SER A 208 0.23 2.02 -26.71
N MET A 209 -0.34 2.60 -25.66
CA MET A 209 -1.25 3.72 -25.78
C MET A 209 -0.56 4.98 -26.32
N GLN A 210 0.65 5.30 -25.87
CA GLN A 210 1.40 6.44 -26.41
C GLN A 210 1.67 6.30 -27.91
N ASP A 211 1.97 5.09 -28.36
CA ASP A 211 2.18 4.80 -29.78
C ASP A 211 0.88 4.92 -30.59
N VAL A 212 -0.27 4.49 -30.03
CA VAL A 212 -1.59 4.60 -30.70
C VAL A 212 -2.12 6.05 -30.75
N LEU A 213 -1.75 6.91 -29.80
CA LEU A 213 -2.20 8.30 -29.74
C LEU A 213 -1.67 9.18 -30.87
N GLU A 214 -0.63 8.74 -31.58
CA GLU A 214 -0.17 9.40 -32.80
C GLU A 214 -1.25 9.36 -33.90
N ASP A 215 -2.15 8.38 -33.86
CA ASP A 215 -3.31 8.27 -34.74
C ASP A 215 -4.57 8.83 -34.05
N ARG A 216 -4.95 10.06 -34.43
CA ARG A 216 -6.11 10.78 -33.87
C ARG A 216 -7.44 10.04 -34.04
N SER A 217 -7.56 9.14 -35.01
CA SER A 217 -8.81 8.42 -35.29
C SER A 217 -9.10 7.30 -34.28
N THR A 218 -8.07 6.72 -33.67
CA THR A 218 -8.15 5.60 -32.71
C THR A 218 -7.83 6.00 -31.27
N ALA A 219 -7.28 7.20 -31.06
CA ALA A 219 -6.94 7.79 -29.77
C ALA A 219 -8.06 7.68 -28.71
N ALA A 220 -9.30 8.07 -29.06
CA ALA A 220 -10.42 8.07 -28.11
C ALA A 220 -10.77 6.66 -27.61
N THR A 221 -10.79 5.68 -28.52
CA THR A 221 -11.01 4.27 -28.20
C THR A 221 -9.88 3.73 -27.32
N GLY A 222 -8.63 4.12 -27.59
CA GLY A 222 -7.48 3.78 -26.76
C GLY A 222 -7.60 4.26 -25.31
N TYR A 223 -8.04 5.50 -25.09
CA TYR A 223 -8.28 6.03 -23.74
C TYR A 223 -9.35 5.25 -22.97
N ILE A 224 -10.46 4.90 -23.63
CA ILE A 224 -11.55 4.15 -22.99
C ILE A 224 -11.05 2.77 -22.55
N ILE A 225 -10.35 2.05 -23.43
CA ILE A 225 -9.79 0.72 -23.12
C ILE A 225 -8.78 0.81 -21.98
N PHE A 226 -7.90 1.80 -22.00
CA PHE A 226 -6.89 1.98 -20.96
C PHE A 226 -7.50 2.33 -19.59
N CYS A 227 -8.49 3.22 -19.55
CA CYS A 227 -9.23 3.53 -18.33
C CYS A 227 -9.96 2.28 -17.79
N MET A 228 -10.58 1.49 -18.66
CA MET A 228 -11.20 0.21 -18.26
C MET A 228 -10.18 -0.77 -17.70
N GLN A 229 -8.99 -0.89 -18.30
CA GLN A 229 -7.90 -1.73 -17.78
C GLN A 229 -7.43 -1.28 -16.39
N ILE A 230 -7.29 0.03 -16.16
CA ILE A 230 -6.96 0.58 -14.83
C ILE A 230 -8.04 0.19 -13.83
N LEU A 231 -9.32 0.39 -14.17
CA LEU A 231 -10.42 0.07 -13.27
C LEU A 231 -10.42 -1.42 -12.91
N VAL A 232 -10.31 -2.31 -13.89
CA VAL A 232 -10.24 -3.76 -13.68
C VAL A 232 -9.01 -4.14 -12.85
N GLY A 233 -7.83 -3.60 -13.16
CA GLY A 233 -6.60 -3.85 -12.43
C GLY A 233 -6.67 -3.38 -10.97
N LEU A 234 -7.26 -2.20 -10.73
CA LEU A 234 -7.47 -1.66 -9.39
C LEU A 234 -8.49 -2.50 -8.60
N SER A 235 -9.62 -2.85 -9.20
CA SER A 235 -10.63 -3.72 -8.58
C SER A 235 -10.05 -5.09 -8.21
N LEU A 236 -9.28 -5.70 -9.12
CA LEU A 236 -8.60 -6.97 -8.87
C LEU A 236 -7.59 -6.84 -7.74
N MET A 237 -6.80 -5.77 -7.72
CA MET A 237 -5.82 -5.53 -6.66
C MET A 237 -6.50 -5.36 -5.29
N VAL A 238 -7.58 -4.57 -5.22
CA VAL A 238 -8.38 -4.41 -3.99
C VAL A 238 -8.93 -5.75 -3.52
N TYR A 239 -9.48 -6.56 -4.43
CA TYR A 239 -9.97 -7.90 -4.10
C TYR A 239 -8.87 -8.80 -3.52
N ILE A 240 -7.69 -8.85 -4.16
CA ILE A 240 -6.55 -9.64 -3.70
C ILE A 240 -6.08 -9.17 -2.32
N VAL A 241 -5.98 -7.86 -2.11
CA VAL A 241 -5.58 -7.26 -0.82
C VAL A 241 -6.57 -7.63 0.27
N GLN A 242 -7.88 -7.52 0.00
CA GLN A 242 -8.93 -7.87 0.96
C GLN A 242 -8.84 -9.35 1.36
N LYS A 243 -8.71 -10.23 0.36
CA LYS A 243 -8.58 -11.66 0.57
C LYS A 243 -7.31 -11.99 1.38
N ALA A 244 -6.18 -11.39 1.02
CA ALA A 244 -4.91 -11.58 1.71
C ALA A 244 -4.93 -11.09 3.16
N ARG A 245 -5.55 -9.93 3.43
CA ARG A 245 -5.72 -9.41 4.79
C ARG A 245 -6.50 -10.39 5.67
N LYS A 246 -7.56 -10.98 5.15
CA LYS A 246 -8.37 -11.97 5.87
C LYS A 246 -7.54 -13.20 6.24
N GLU A 247 -6.78 -13.74 5.29
CA GLU A 247 -5.91 -14.89 5.53
C GLU A 247 -4.72 -14.58 6.45
N LEU A 248 -4.16 -13.36 6.36
CA LEU A 248 -3.12 -12.89 7.25
C LEU A 248 -3.61 -12.87 8.70
N GLN A 249 -4.79 -12.29 8.95
CA GLN A 249 -5.38 -12.24 10.29
C GLN A 249 -5.62 -13.65 10.87
N LEU A 250 -6.12 -14.58 10.05
CA LEU A 250 -6.30 -15.98 10.46
C LEU A 250 -4.97 -16.66 10.78
N THR A 251 -3.92 -16.38 10.01
CA THR A 251 -2.59 -16.96 10.22
C THR A 251 -1.94 -16.41 11.48
N LEU A 252 -2.05 -15.10 11.71
CA LEU A 252 -1.56 -14.45 12.92
C LEU A 252 -2.28 -14.98 14.16
N PHE A 253 -3.61 -15.11 14.11
CA PHE A 253 -4.40 -15.70 15.20
C PHE A 253 -3.95 -17.13 15.51
N LYS A 254 -3.81 -18.01 14.51
CA LYS A 254 -3.32 -19.38 14.72
C LYS A 254 -1.93 -19.42 15.34
N ALA A 255 -1.03 -18.53 14.91
CA ALA A 255 0.31 -18.45 15.44
C ALA A 255 0.34 -17.96 16.90
N ASP A 256 -0.53 -17.02 17.25
CA ASP A 256 -0.68 -16.51 18.62
C ASP A 256 -1.21 -17.59 19.59
N PHE A 257 -2.25 -18.34 19.20
CA PHE A 257 -2.75 -19.50 19.95
C PHE A 257 -1.67 -20.56 20.18
N THR A 258 -0.86 -20.83 19.15
CA THR A 258 0.25 -21.80 19.26
C THR A 258 1.32 -21.30 20.25
N SER A 259 1.58 -19.99 20.27
CA SER A 259 2.50 -19.38 21.24
C SER A 259 1.99 -19.44 22.69
N MET A 260 0.67 -19.31 22.89
CA MET A 260 0.04 -19.47 24.20
C MET A 260 0.08 -20.91 24.69
N GLY A 261 -0.23 -21.89 23.82
CA GLY A 261 -0.24 -23.32 24.17
C GLY A 261 1.14 -23.87 24.57
N ASN A 262 2.22 -23.26 24.09
CA ASN A 262 3.60 -23.64 24.45
C ASN A 262 4.13 -22.96 25.72
N SER A 263 3.36 -22.07 26.36
CA SER A 263 3.76 -21.42 27.62
C SER A 263 3.08 -22.14 28.80
N PRO A 264 3.80 -22.94 29.62
CA PRO A 264 3.20 -23.71 30.72
C PRO A 264 2.66 -22.88 31.91
N HIS A 265 2.59 -21.55 31.79
CA HIS A 265 2.30 -20.65 32.91
C HIS A 265 0.95 -19.89 32.85
N TYR A 266 0.05 -20.22 31.93
CA TYR A 266 -1.24 -19.52 31.78
C TYR A 266 -2.50 -20.41 31.89
N ILE A 267 -2.37 -21.66 32.33
CA ILE A 267 -3.53 -22.57 32.41
C ILE A 267 -4.54 -22.21 33.52
N LEU A 268 -4.29 -21.22 34.39
CA LEU A 268 -5.16 -20.98 35.55
C LEU A 268 -5.95 -19.66 35.63
N ASP A 269 -5.96 -18.76 34.63
CA ASP A 269 -6.70 -17.48 34.78
C ASP A 269 -7.49 -16.98 33.55
N GLY A 270 -7.93 -17.85 32.63
CA GLY A 270 -8.34 -17.39 31.28
C GLY A 270 -9.59 -17.99 30.62
N LEU A 271 -10.58 -18.51 31.35
CA LEU A 271 -11.95 -18.71 30.85
C LEU A 271 -12.91 -18.44 32.02
N PRO A 272 -13.96 -17.59 31.92
CA PRO A 272 -14.75 -17.28 30.72
C PRO A 272 -15.07 -15.76 30.53
N ASP A 273 -15.23 -15.28 29.29
CA ASP A 273 -16.12 -14.13 28.96
C ASP A 273 -16.22 -13.81 27.45
N SER A 274 -15.52 -14.54 26.58
CA SER A 274 -15.59 -14.33 25.11
C SER A 274 -16.92 -14.74 24.46
N LYS A 275 -17.81 -15.46 25.18
CA LYS A 275 -19.15 -15.80 24.67
C LYS A 275 -20.20 -14.68 24.84
N ILE A 276 -19.95 -13.69 25.70
CA ILE A 276 -20.93 -12.61 25.93
C ILE A 276 -20.76 -11.47 24.92
N ILE A 277 -19.54 -11.23 24.42
CA ILE A 277 -19.29 -10.15 23.44
C ILE A 277 -19.75 -10.54 22.02
N LEU A 278 -19.73 -11.82 21.65
CA LEU A 278 -20.14 -12.28 20.31
C LEU A 278 -21.65 -12.32 20.08
N THR A 279 -22.47 -12.30 21.14
CA THR A 279 -23.95 -12.32 21.00
C THR A 279 -24.53 -10.92 20.80
N ASN A 280 -23.83 -9.86 21.27
CA ASN A 280 -24.28 -8.47 21.17
C ASN A 280 -23.80 -7.72 19.92
N LEU A 281 -23.04 -8.37 19.03
CA LEU A 281 -22.49 -7.73 17.82
C LEU A 281 -23.12 -8.23 16.50
N ILE A 282 -24.16 -9.07 16.60
CA ILE A 282 -24.96 -9.58 15.46
C ILE A 282 -26.45 -9.15 15.59
N ALA A 283 -26.76 -8.24 16.50
CA ALA A 283 -28.06 -7.54 16.56
C ALA A 283 -27.93 -6.14 15.97
#